data_AF-A0A2G9LZJ7-F1
#
_entry.id   AF-A0A2G9LZJ7-F1
#
_cell.length_a   1.000
_cell.length_b   1.000
_cell.length_c   1.000
_cell.angle_alpha   90.00
_cell.angle_beta   90.00
_cell.angle_gamma   90.00
#
_symmetry.space_group_name_H-M   'P 1'
#
loop_
_entity.id
_entity.type
_entity.pdbx_description
1 polymer ?
#
loop_
_entity_poly.entity_id
_entity_poly.type
_entity_poly.pdbx_seq_one_letter_code
_entity_poly.pdbx_strand_id
1 'polypeptide(L)'
;VLKYSDGSRVSNRLFGVVGPIIGISGLLLGLAKKRRIVGVSLLAETYAHPMFLGVRGAREIVRLLNSKLALGLDVRMLDFEIKRLESRKGMRKREKDFLNKSVAFLKQRKGGPRKDVTYIG
;
A
#
# COMPACT_ATOMS: atom_id res chain seq x y z
N VAL A 1 -17.39 -8.09 -7.34
CA VAL A 1 -16.52 -7.82 -6.17
C VAL A 1 -16.23 -9.10 -5.38
N LEU A 2 -17.26 -9.85 -4.98
CA LEU A 2 -17.13 -11.09 -4.19
C LEU A 2 -16.06 -12.07 -4.69
N LYS A 3 -15.96 -12.28 -6.01
CA LYS A 3 -14.92 -13.12 -6.64
C LYS A 3 -13.48 -12.83 -6.13
N TYR A 4 -13.16 -11.57 -5.88
CA TYR A 4 -11.82 -11.13 -5.48
C TYR A 4 -11.66 -10.88 -3.98
N SER A 5 -12.76 -10.72 -3.24
CA SER A 5 -12.74 -10.45 -1.80
C SER A 5 -13.00 -11.68 -0.93
N ASP A 6 -13.72 -12.68 -1.45
CA ASP A 6 -14.11 -13.89 -0.71
C ASP A 6 -12.88 -14.64 -0.19
N GLY A 7 -12.92 -15.21 1.02
CA GLY A 7 -11.79 -15.93 1.63
C GLY A 7 -10.47 -15.14 1.74
N SER A 8 -10.50 -13.80 1.68
CA SER A 8 -9.32 -12.94 1.76
C SER A 8 -9.47 -11.87 2.85
N ARG A 9 -8.39 -11.18 3.21
CA ARG A 9 -8.41 -10.06 4.17
C ARG A 9 -8.76 -8.71 3.53
N VAL A 10 -9.29 -8.70 2.29
CA VAL A 10 -9.63 -7.47 1.58
C VAL A 10 -10.82 -6.79 2.24
N SER A 11 -10.68 -5.50 2.54
CA SER A 11 -11.76 -4.67 3.06
C SER A 11 -12.39 -3.85 1.93
N ASN A 12 -13.72 -3.89 1.84
CA ASN A 12 -14.49 -3.06 0.90
C ASN A 12 -14.93 -1.73 1.53
N ARG A 13 -14.47 -1.43 2.76
CA ARG A 13 -14.81 -0.19 3.47
C ARG A 13 -13.95 0.95 2.93
N LEU A 14 -14.49 1.67 1.95
CA LEU A 14 -13.81 2.80 1.30
C LEU A 14 -14.12 4.14 1.99
N PHE A 15 -15.40 4.39 2.32
CA PHE A 15 -15.82 5.67 2.91
C PHE A 15 -15.13 5.94 4.24
N GLY A 16 -14.50 7.11 4.35
CA GLY A 16 -13.76 7.56 5.54
C GLY A 16 -12.38 6.91 5.74
N VAL A 17 -11.99 5.99 4.84
CA VAL A 17 -10.69 5.29 4.89
C VAL A 17 -9.81 5.65 3.69
N VAL A 18 -10.40 5.67 2.49
CA VAL A 18 -9.70 5.93 1.23
C VAL A 18 -10.17 7.27 0.65
N GLY A 19 -9.22 8.13 0.29
CA GLY A 19 -9.48 9.37 -0.45
C GLY A 19 -9.82 9.12 -1.94
N PRO A 20 -9.86 10.18 -2.77
CA PRO A 20 -10.00 9.99 -4.22
C PRO A 20 -8.83 9.16 -4.77
N ILE A 21 -9.13 8.15 -5.58
CA ILE A 21 -8.12 7.35 -6.28
C ILE A 21 -7.67 8.14 -7.52
N ILE A 22 -6.47 8.69 -7.47
CA ILE A 22 -5.93 9.57 -8.52
C ILE A 22 -5.05 8.74 -9.48
N GLY A 23 -5.07 9.10 -10.76
CA GLY A 23 -4.24 8.48 -11.80
C GLY A 23 -4.95 7.37 -12.58
N ILE A 24 -4.15 6.55 -13.26
CA ILE A 24 -4.66 5.53 -14.21
C ILE A 24 -5.53 4.48 -13.50
N SER A 25 -5.21 4.11 -12.26
CA SER A 25 -5.95 3.13 -11.46
C SER A 25 -7.39 3.56 -11.20
N GLY A 26 -7.62 4.85 -10.91
CA GLY A 26 -8.97 5.40 -10.74
C GLY A 26 -9.66 5.66 -12.09
N LEU A 27 -8.92 6.20 -13.05
CA LEU A 27 -9.46 6.53 -14.37
C LEU A 27 -9.97 5.30 -15.12
N LEU A 28 -9.20 4.21 -15.15
CA LEU A 28 -9.59 2.97 -15.81
C LEU A 28 -10.84 2.36 -15.16
N LEU A 29 -10.95 2.42 -13.83
CA LEU A 29 -12.13 1.92 -13.14
C LEU A 29 -13.39 2.73 -13.50
N GLY A 30 -13.27 4.06 -13.57
CA GLY A 30 -14.35 4.95 -14.01
C GLY A 30 -14.76 4.71 -15.46
N LEU A 31 -13.78 4.56 -16.37
CA LEU A 31 -14.01 4.26 -17.78
C LEU A 31 -14.61 2.87 -18.01
N ALA A 32 -14.17 1.87 -17.26
CA ALA A 32 -14.72 0.52 -17.29
C ALA A 32 -16.22 0.54 -16.97
N LYS A 33 -16.62 1.28 -15.92
CA LYS A 33 -18.04 1.48 -15.60
C LYS A 33 -18.83 2.10 -16.76
N LYS A 34 -18.31 3.16 -17.39
CA LYS A 34 -18.96 3.79 -18.57
C LYS A 34 -19.10 2.83 -19.74
N ARG A 35 -18.14 1.92 -19.92
CA ARG A 35 -18.11 0.91 -20.98
C ARG A 35 -18.78 -0.42 -20.60
N ARG A 36 -19.45 -0.48 -19.44
CA ARG A 36 -20.09 -1.71 -18.91
C ARG A 36 -19.11 -2.88 -18.73
N ILE A 37 -17.84 -2.59 -18.47
CA ILE A 37 -16.81 -3.57 -18.14
C ILE A 37 -16.72 -3.68 -16.63
N VAL A 38 -16.75 -4.91 -16.11
CA VAL A 38 -16.56 -5.18 -14.68
C VAL A 38 -15.08 -5.02 -14.33
N GLY A 39 -14.76 -4.02 -13.52
CA GLY A 39 -13.41 -3.76 -13.03
C GLY A 39 -13.36 -3.66 -11.51
N VAL A 40 -12.19 -3.93 -10.94
CA VAL A 40 -11.87 -3.69 -9.53
C VAL A 40 -10.50 -3.03 -9.43
N SER A 41 -10.31 -2.17 -8.43
CA SER A 41 -9.00 -1.64 -8.07
C SER A 41 -8.61 -2.22 -6.71
N LEU A 42 -7.38 -2.73 -6.60
CA LEU A 42 -6.81 -3.22 -5.35
C LEU A 42 -5.82 -2.18 -4.87
N LEU A 43 -6.04 -1.68 -3.66
CA LEU A 43 -5.20 -0.67 -3.04
C LEU A 43 -4.54 -1.28 -1.80
N ALA A 44 -3.25 -1.01 -1.63
CA ALA A 44 -2.52 -1.43 -0.44
C ALA A 44 -2.17 -0.21 0.39
N GLU A 45 -2.40 -0.32 1.70
CA GLU A 45 -1.94 0.68 2.65
C GLU A 45 -0.40 0.71 2.65
N THR A 46 0.17 1.91 2.57
CA THR A 46 1.61 2.17 2.67
C THR A 46 1.89 3.40 3.52
N TYR A 47 3.14 3.62 3.90
CA TYR A 47 3.53 4.83 4.61
C TYR A 47 3.59 6.03 3.66
N ALA A 48 3.07 7.17 4.09
CA ALA A 48 3.12 8.44 3.35
C ALA A 48 4.51 9.08 3.45
N HIS A 49 5.57 8.34 3.10
CA HIS A 49 6.94 8.79 3.25
C HIS A 49 7.78 8.41 2.02
N PRO A 50 8.52 9.35 1.41
CA PRO A 50 9.24 9.12 0.14
C PRO A 50 10.26 7.97 0.16
N MET A 51 10.80 7.63 1.33
CA MET A 51 11.74 6.50 1.48
C MET A 51 11.03 5.13 1.54
N PHE A 52 9.71 5.10 1.72
CA PHE A 52 8.94 3.85 1.73
C PHE A 52 8.44 3.56 0.32
N LEU A 53 9.03 2.55 -0.31
CA LEU A 53 8.72 2.15 -1.69
C LEU A 53 7.40 1.38 -1.84
N GLY A 54 6.67 1.09 -0.75
CA GLY A 54 5.42 0.34 -0.81
C GLY A 54 5.55 -1.14 -1.24
N VAL A 55 6.78 -1.68 -1.30
CA VAL A 55 7.06 -3.03 -1.82
C VAL A 55 6.32 -4.15 -1.09
N ARG A 56 6.08 -4.00 0.22
CA ARG A 56 5.29 -4.96 1.02
C ARG A 56 3.82 -4.98 0.58
N GLY A 57 3.24 -3.81 0.34
CA GLY A 57 1.86 -3.66 -0.12
C GLY A 57 1.68 -4.23 -1.52
N ALA A 58 2.60 -3.90 -2.43
CA ALA A 58 2.64 -4.48 -3.78
C ALA A 58 2.72 -6.02 -3.75
N ARG A 59 3.59 -6.57 -2.90
CA ARG A 59 3.74 -8.03 -2.72
C ARG A 59 2.46 -8.69 -2.19
N GLU A 60 1.72 -8.05 -1.29
CA GLU A 60 0.42 -8.57 -0.84
C GLU A 60 -0.64 -8.57 -1.94
N ILE A 61 -0.70 -7.51 -2.77
CA ILE A 61 -1.58 -7.47 -3.94
C ILE A 61 -1.26 -8.61 -4.90
N VAL A 62 0.03 -8.83 -5.20
CA VAL A 62 0.47 -9.93 -6.07
C VAL A 62 0.10 -11.30 -5.48
N ARG A 63 0.28 -11.52 -4.18
CA ARG A 63 -0.13 -12.78 -3.51
C ARG A 63 -1.63 -13.01 -3.58
N LEU A 64 -2.43 -11.97 -3.39
CA LEU A 64 -3.87 -12.03 -3.52
C LEU A 64 -4.26 -12.42 -4.96
N LEU A 65 -3.71 -11.73 -5.96
CA LEU A 65 -4.00 -12.02 -7.37
C LEU A 65 -3.55 -13.43 -7.77
N ASN A 66 -2.36 -13.84 -7.32
CA ASN A 66 -1.82 -15.18 -7.60
C ASN A 66 -2.73 -16.29 -7.06
N SER A 67 -3.26 -16.12 -5.85
CA SER A 67 -4.21 -17.09 -5.27
C SER A 67 -5.59 -17.04 -5.93
N LYS A 68 -6.10 -15.85 -6.27
CA LYS A 68 -7.44 -15.68 -6.86
C LYS A 68 -7.55 -16.04 -8.33
N LEU A 69 -6.44 -15.93 -9.05
CA LEU A 69 -6.40 -16.18 -10.49
C LEU A 69 -5.56 -17.42 -10.85
N ALA A 70 -5.04 -18.13 -9.84
CA ALA A 70 -4.20 -19.32 -10.00
C ALA A 70 -3.04 -19.10 -11.00
N LEU A 71 -2.34 -17.98 -10.86
CA LEU A 71 -1.34 -17.52 -11.85
C LEU A 71 -0.04 -18.33 -11.83
N GLY A 72 0.20 -19.15 -10.80
CA GLY A 72 1.41 -19.96 -10.67
C GLY A 72 2.69 -19.15 -10.44
N LEU A 73 2.58 -17.91 -9.95
CA LEU A 73 3.73 -17.03 -9.73
C LEU A 73 4.53 -17.46 -8.50
N ASP A 74 5.86 -17.50 -8.63
CA ASP A 74 6.76 -17.68 -7.50
C ASP A 74 7.03 -16.35 -6.78
N VAL A 75 6.27 -16.10 -5.72
CA VAL A 75 6.39 -14.90 -4.88
C VAL A 75 7.57 -14.96 -3.89
N ARG A 76 8.28 -16.10 -3.76
CA ARG A 76 9.38 -16.26 -2.79
C ARG A 76 10.57 -15.36 -3.12
N MET A 77 10.84 -15.16 -4.41
CA MET A 77 11.90 -14.24 -4.86
C MET A 77 11.62 -12.80 -4.44
N LEU A 78 10.36 -12.36 -4.54
CA LEU A 78 9.94 -11.03 -4.07
C LEU A 78 10.20 -10.87 -2.56
N ASP A 79 9.89 -11.89 -1.76
CA ASP A 79 10.14 -11.85 -0.31
C ASP A 79 11.64 -11.75 0.02
N PHE A 80 12.50 -12.44 -0.73
CA PHE A 80 13.96 -12.33 -0.57
C PHE A 80 14.46 -10.93 -0.94
N GLU A 81 13.99 -10.38 -2.05
CA GLU A 81 14.40 -9.08 -2.53
C GLU A 81 13.93 -7.95 -1.61
N ILE A 82 12.71 -8.03 -1.08
CA ILE A 82 12.19 -7.10 -0.07
C ILE A 82 13.08 -7.12 1.17
N LYS A 83 13.42 -8.32 1.70
CA LYS A 83 14.33 -8.43 2.84
C LYS A 83 15.69 -7.80 2.55
N ARG A 84 16.23 -8.02 1.34
CA ARG A 84 17.51 -7.43 0.91
C ARG A 84 17.45 -5.91 0.83
N LEU A 85 16.35 -5.33 0.34
CA LEU A 85 16.15 -3.89 0.29
C LEU A 85 16.08 -3.27 1.70
N GLU A 86 15.33 -3.89 2.60
CA GLU A 86 15.13 -3.41 3.99
C GLU A 86 16.36 -3.59 4.90
N SER A 87 17.25 -4.53 4.57
CA SER A 87 18.47 -4.79 5.33
C SER A 87 19.64 -3.90 4.91
N ARG A 88 19.51 -3.09 3.84
CA ARG A 88 20.50 -2.07 3.50
C ARG A 88 20.55 -1.01 4.60
N LYS A 89 21.63 -1.03 5.39
CA LYS A 89 21.89 -0.16 6.56
C LYS A 89 21.66 1.34 6.29
N GLY A 90 21.87 1.79 5.05
CA GLY A 90 21.65 3.18 4.63
C GLY A 90 20.19 3.65 4.68
N MET A 91 19.22 2.77 4.42
CA MET A 91 17.79 3.12 4.53
C MET A 91 17.39 3.23 6.00
N ARG A 92 17.75 2.24 6.84
CA ARG A 92 17.41 2.23 8.27
C ARG A 92 17.97 3.42 9.05
N LYS A 93 19.19 3.88 8.72
CA LYS A 93 19.80 5.04 9.40
C LYS A 93 19.06 6.33 9.05
N ARG A 94 18.81 6.57 7.75
CA ARG A 94 18.06 7.75 7.27
C ARG A 94 16.61 7.75 7.72
N GLU A 95 15.97 6.59 7.77
CA GLU A 95 14.61 6.39 8.30
C GLU A 95 14.54 6.74 9.79
N LYS A 96 15.48 6.24 10.61
CA LYS A 96 15.59 6.59 12.03
C LYS A 96 15.89 8.08 12.23
N ASP A 97 16.78 8.65 11.45
CA ASP A 97 17.13 10.07 11.54
C ASP A 97 15.93 10.96 11.18
N PHE A 98 15.12 10.54 10.20
CA PHE A 98 13.90 11.25 9.82
C PHE A 98 12.79 11.08 10.86
N LEU A 99 12.52 9.85 11.34
CA LEU A 99 11.59 9.59 12.44
C LEU A 99 11.94 10.43 13.67
N ASN A 100 13.23 10.49 14.05
CA ASN A 100 13.67 11.31 15.16
C ASN A 100 13.41 12.81 14.93
N LYS A 101 13.63 13.32 13.71
CA LYS A 101 13.31 14.71 13.34
C LYS A 101 11.80 14.97 13.33
N SER A 102 10.99 14.06 12.79
CA SER A 102 9.54 14.17 12.76
C SER A 102 8.95 14.13 14.17
N VAL A 103 9.43 13.24 15.03
CA VAL A 103 9.02 13.14 16.43
C VAL A 103 9.45 14.38 17.22
N ALA A 104 10.65 14.92 16.99
CA ALA A 104 11.10 16.17 17.60
C ALA A 104 10.24 17.38 17.16
N PHE A 105 9.90 17.45 15.88
CA PHE A 105 9.01 18.48 15.31
C PHE A 105 7.57 18.37 15.84
N LEU A 106 7.07 17.15 16.06
CA LEU A 106 5.75 16.88 16.63
C LEU A 106 5.69 17.22 18.13
N LYS A 107 6.76 16.97 18.90
CA LYS A 107 6.86 17.36 20.32
C LYS A 107 6.76 18.87 20.55
N GLN A 108 7.10 19.69 19.56
CA GLN A 108 7.01 21.16 19.64
C GLN A 108 5.60 21.72 19.37
N ARG A 109 4.67 20.92 18.84
CA ARG A 109 3.26 21.33 18.64
C ARG A 109 2.42 20.83 19.82
N LYS A 110 1.57 21.70 20.39
CA LYS A 110 0.65 21.43 21.53
C LYS A 110 -0.47 20.40 21.26
N GLY A 111 -0.27 19.44 20.36
CA GLY A 111 -1.18 18.33 20.12
C GLY A 111 -0.33 17.10 19.89
N GLY A 112 -0.40 16.12 20.79
CA GLY A 112 0.47 14.95 20.88
C GLY A 112 0.65 14.15 19.58
N PRO A 113 1.50 13.11 19.60
CA PRO A 113 1.96 12.42 18.40
C PRO A 113 0.77 11.96 17.55
N ARG A 114 0.59 12.58 16.38
CA ARG A 114 -0.32 12.06 15.37
C ARG A 114 0.28 10.77 14.85
N LYS A 115 -0.48 9.69 15.01
CA LYS A 115 -0.26 8.34 14.45
C LYS A 115 0.37 8.46 13.07
N ASP A 116 1.39 7.63 12.80
CA ASP A 116 2.14 7.60 11.54
C ASP A 116 1.21 7.82 10.35
N VAL A 117 1.55 8.80 9.48
CA VAL A 117 0.70 9.17 8.36
C VAL A 117 0.69 8.03 7.34
N THR A 118 -0.39 7.26 7.38
CA THR A 118 -0.73 6.25 6.38
C THR A 118 -1.15 6.94 5.07
N TYR A 119 -0.77 6.35 3.94
CA TYR A 119 -1.27 6.66 2.59
C TYR A 119 -1.80 5.40 1.92
N ILE A 120 -2.93 5.51 1.23
CA ILE A 120 -3.51 4.42 0.43
C ILE A 120 -3.45 4.87 -1.02
N GLY A 121 -2.68 4.17 -1.84
CA GLY A 121 -2.49 4.42 -3.26
C GLY A 121 -2.54 3.14 -4.08
#